data_AF-A0A7C4JNG2-F1
#
_entry.id   AF-A0A7C4JNG2-F1
#
_cell.length_a   1.000
_cell.length_b   1.000
_cell.length_c   1.000
_cell.angle_alpha   90.00
_cell.angle_beta   90.00
_cell.angle_gamma   90.00
#
_symmetry.space_group_name_H-M   'P 1'
#
loop_
_entity.id
_entity.type
_entity.pdbx_description
1 polymer ?
#
loop_
_entity_poly.entity_id
_entity_poly.type
_entity_poly.pdbx_seq_one_letter_code
_entity_poly.pdbx_strand_id
1 'polypeptide(L)'
;MDREGFLRSYMFLLGGKSVAKPKRVSAKLYFDFEDTKKAESVFKAVLPEKDIERSRCRVSMFLRESVLYVEIDAPNTASLRAAINSVGRWIALADEMVERCEEWKSFPRRLDISSPSSSRRSSRRRR
;
A
#
# COMPACT_ATOMS: atom_id res chain seq x y z
N MET A 1 -1.32 16.36 19.55
CA MET A 1 -0.64 16.40 18.25
C MET A 1 -1.66 15.97 17.21
N ASP A 2 -2.13 16.96 16.48
CA ASP A 2 -3.31 16.93 15.61
C ASP A 2 -3.20 15.92 14.46
N ARG A 3 -4.25 15.11 14.32
CA ARG A 3 -4.43 14.12 13.25
C ARG A 3 -5.16 14.75 12.07
N GLU A 4 -4.51 15.66 11.35
CA GLU A 4 -5.06 16.27 10.12
C GLU A 4 -3.91 16.50 9.12
N GLY A 5 -3.24 15.41 8.73
CA GLY A 5 -2.22 15.39 7.67
C GLY A 5 -2.83 15.08 6.31
N PHE A 6 -3.74 15.96 5.88
CA PHE A 6 -4.57 15.89 4.68
C PHE A 6 -3.73 15.62 3.40
N LEU A 7 -3.97 14.48 2.74
CA LEU A 7 -3.44 14.15 1.41
C LEU A 7 -3.82 15.23 0.39
N ARG A 8 -2.94 16.20 0.16
CA ARG A 8 -3.12 17.22 -0.89
C ARG A 8 -2.75 16.65 -2.25
N SER A 9 -3.67 15.90 -2.84
CA SER A 9 -3.62 15.52 -4.26
C SER A 9 -4.10 16.71 -5.12
N TYR A 10 -3.17 17.38 -5.79
CA TYR A 10 -3.47 18.46 -6.73
C TYR A 10 -3.77 17.88 -8.12
N MET A 11 -5.03 17.96 -8.56
CA MET A 11 -5.51 17.56 -9.88
C MET A 11 -5.70 18.81 -10.76
N PHE A 12 -4.84 19.03 -11.75
CA PHE A 12 -5.03 20.08 -12.76
C PHE A 12 -5.78 19.49 -13.98
N LEU A 13 -6.99 19.98 -14.26
CA LEU A 13 -7.79 19.63 -15.44
C LEU A 13 -7.96 20.87 -16.33
N LEU A 14 -7.20 20.96 -17.43
CA LEU A 14 -7.48 21.92 -18.49
C LEU A 14 -8.53 21.34 -19.44
N GLY A 15 -9.74 21.92 -19.39
CA GLY A 15 -10.86 21.59 -20.26
C GLY A 15 -10.80 22.32 -21.60
N GLY A 16 -10.99 21.58 -22.69
CA GLY A 16 -11.28 22.10 -24.02
C GLY A 16 -12.14 21.09 -24.78
N LYS A 17 -13.36 21.50 -25.16
CA LYS A 17 -14.31 20.67 -25.91
C LYS A 17 -13.84 20.51 -27.36
N SER A 18 -13.64 19.27 -27.82
CA SER A 18 -13.57 18.94 -29.25
C SER A 18 -13.93 17.48 -29.47
N VAL A 19 -14.87 17.23 -30.37
CA VAL A 19 -15.25 15.89 -30.84
C VAL A 19 -14.07 15.33 -31.65
N ALA A 20 -13.26 14.45 -31.05
CA ALA A 20 -12.10 13.85 -31.68
C ALA A 20 -11.84 12.46 -31.08
N LYS A 21 -11.29 11.55 -31.90
CA LYS A 21 -10.81 10.17 -31.58
C LYS A 21 -10.36 10.05 -30.11
N PRO A 22 -10.61 8.92 -29.41
CA PRO A 22 -10.43 8.83 -27.95
C PRO A 22 -9.02 9.30 -27.59
N LYS A 23 -8.95 10.54 -27.10
CA LYS A 23 -7.71 11.17 -26.72
C LYS A 23 -7.26 10.39 -25.49
N ARG A 24 -6.19 9.61 -25.66
CA ARG A 24 -5.57 8.93 -24.53
C ARG A 24 -5.28 9.99 -23.48
N VAL A 25 -5.70 9.71 -22.25
CA VAL A 25 -5.52 10.59 -21.11
C VAL A 25 -4.49 9.97 -20.20
N SER A 26 -3.65 10.79 -19.59
CA SER A 26 -2.61 10.35 -18.69
C SER A 26 -2.65 11.13 -17.38
N ALA A 27 -2.16 10.50 -16.31
CA ALA A 27 -1.97 11.13 -15.02
C ALA A 27 -0.61 10.72 -14.43
N LYS A 28 0.00 11.65 -13.71
CA LYS A 28 1.19 11.42 -12.90
C LYS A 28 0.85 11.72 -11.45
N LEU A 29 1.11 10.74 -10.59
CA LEU A 29 0.86 10.80 -9.16
C LEU A 29 2.18 10.62 -8.43
N TYR A 30 2.32 11.33 -7.33
CA TYR A 30 3.50 11.32 -6.48
C TYR A 30 3.02 11.09 -5.05
N PHE A 31 3.61 10.09 -4.38
CA PHE A 31 3.31 9.77 -2.99
C PHE A 31 4.59 9.87 -2.19
N ASP A 32 4.64 10.84 -1.29
CA ASP A 32 5.75 11.07 -0.38
C ASP A 32 5.55 10.23 0.89
N PHE A 33 6.60 9.54 1.32
CA PHE A 33 6.63 8.76 2.55
C PHE A 33 7.63 9.37 3.54
N GLU A 34 7.44 9.05 4.82
CA GLU A 34 8.28 9.55 5.92
C GLU A 34 9.75 9.14 5.77
N ASP A 35 9.99 7.90 5.35
CA ASP A 35 11.33 7.39 5.10
C ASP A 35 11.41 6.50 3.84
N THR A 36 12.64 6.24 3.40
CA THR A 36 12.90 5.41 2.22
C THR A 36 12.50 3.94 2.45
N LYS A 37 12.54 3.45 3.69
CA LYS A 37 12.21 2.06 4.03
C LYS A 37 10.71 1.79 3.92
N LYS A 38 9.87 2.70 4.40
CA LYS A 38 8.42 2.67 4.27
C LYS A 38 8.04 2.74 2.80
N ALA A 39 8.64 3.69 2.06
CA ALA A 39 8.41 3.83 0.62
C ALA A 39 8.76 2.54 -0.15
N GLU A 40 9.91 1.92 0.15
CA GLU A 40 10.30 0.62 -0.41
C GLU A 40 9.34 -0.52 -0.05
N SER A 41 8.90 -0.57 1.20
CA SER A 41 8.00 -1.62 1.70
C SER A 41 6.63 -1.52 1.01
N VAL A 42 6.08 -0.31 0.93
CA VAL A 42 4.83 -0.03 0.22
C VAL A 42 4.97 -0.34 -1.27
N PHE A 43 6.06 0.10 -1.91
CA PHE A 43 6.30 -0.20 -3.33
C PHE A 43 6.35 -1.71 -3.61
N LYS A 44 7.08 -2.47 -2.79
CA LYS A 44 7.17 -3.94 -2.91
C LYS A 44 5.82 -4.63 -2.71
N ALA A 45 4.99 -4.12 -1.79
CA ALA A 45 3.66 -4.65 -1.53
C ALA A 45 2.67 -4.40 -2.69
N VAL A 46 2.77 -3.24 -3.36
CA VAL A 46 1.84 -2.85 -4.44
C VAL A 46 2.29 -3.36 -5.82
N LEU A 47 3.58 -3.62 -6.01
CA LEU A 47 4.13 -4.12 -7.28
C LEU A 47 3.38 -5.32 -7.90
N PRO A 48 2.96 -6.37 -7.17
CA PRO A 48 2.22 -7.49 -7.76
C PRO A 48 0.84 -7.09 -8.31
N GLU A 49 0.19 -6.08 -7.74
CA GLU A 49 -1.17 -5.65 -8.13
C GLU A 49 -1.18 -4.91 -9.48
N LYS A 50 -0.06 -4.30 -9.87
CA LYS A 50 0.09 -3.60 -11.16
C LYS A 50 -0.25 -4.49 -12.36
N ASP A 51 0.00 -5.79 -12.26
CA ASP A 51 -0.16 -6.72 -13.38
C ASP A 51 -1.59 -7.25 -13.57
N ILE A 52 -2.48 -6.99 -12.61
CA ILE A 52 -3.85 -7.53 -12.59
C ILE A 52 -4.82 -6.66 -13.42
N GLU A 53 -4.57 -5.36 -13.62
CA GLU A 53 -5.49 -4.42 -14.31
C GLU A 53 -5.19 -4.18 -15.82
N ARG A 54 -4.53 -5.13 -16.48
CA ARG A 54 -3.91 -4.96 -17.81
C ARG A 54 -4.83 -4.78 -19.03
N SER A 55 -6.15 -4.86 -18.92
CA SER A 55 -6.96 -4.95 -20.17
C SER A 55 -7.11 -3.62 -20.93
N ARG A 56 -6.97 -2.45 -20.28
CA ARG A 56 -7.18 -1.14 -20.95
C ARG A 56 -6.26 0.00 -20.49
N CYS A 57 -5.67 -0.09 -19.30
CA CYS A 57 -4.82 0.97 -18.73
C CYS A 57 -3.37 0.49 -18.61
N ARG A 58 -2.41 1.38 -18.82
CA ARG A 58 -0.99 1.15 -18.56
C ARG A 58 -0.62 1.88 -17.28
N VAL A 59 -0.18 1.15 -16.27
CA VAL A 59 0.30 1.71 -15.00
C VAL A 59 1.80 1.44 -14.91
N SER A 60 2.59 2.49 -14.74
CA SER A 60 4.03 2.44 -14.51
C SER A 60 4.30 2.99 -13.12
N MET A 61 5.08 2.25 -12.33
CA MET A 61 5.42 2.65 -10.96
C MET A 61 6.93 2.54 -10.81
N PHE A 62 7.54 3.54 -10.18
CA PHE A 62 8.96 3.50 -9.82
C PHE A 62 9.19 4.29 -8.52
N LEU A 63 10.19 3.86 -7.76
CA LEU A 63 10.57 4.50 -6.51
C LEU A 63 11.84 5.34 -6.73
N ARG A 64 11.87 6.56 -6.19
CA ARG A 64 13.13 7.29 -5.99
C ARG A 64 13.13 7.83 -4.57
N GLU A 65 14.13 7.44 -3.79
CA GLU A 65 14.26 7.83 -2.39
C GLU A 65 12.98 7.49 -1.60
N SER A 66 12.33 8.49 -0.99
CA SER A 66 11.09 8.33 -0.23
C SER A 66 9.84 8.65 -1.05
N VAL A 67 9.94 8.74 -2.37
CA VAL A 67 8.84 9.15 -3.25
C VAL A 67 8.49 8.04 -4.24
N LEU A 68 7.22 7.61 -4.22
CA LEU A 68 6.65 6.68 -5.19
C LEU A 68 6.01 7.44 -6.33
N TYR A 69 6.51 7.20 -7.54
CA TYR A 69 6.03 7.79 -8.77
C TYR A 69 5.11 6.82 -9.47
N VAL A 70 3.92 7.28 -9.84
CA VAL A 70 2.96 6.48 -10.59
C VAL A 70 2.50 7.23 -11.82
N GLU A 71 2.66 6.61 -12.98
CA GLU A 71 2.19 7.11 -14.26
C GLU A 71 1.11 6.17 -14.81
N ILE A 72 -0.04 6.75 -15.17
CA ILE A 72 -1.20 6.00 -15.63
C ILE A 72 -1.61 6.54 -17.00
N ASP A 73 -1.62 5.68 -18.02
CA ASP A 73 -2.20 5.98 -19.33
C ASP A 73 -3.49 5.18 -19.54
N ALA A 74 -4.55 5.88 -19.94
CA ALA A 74 -5.87 5.30 -20.15
C ALA A 74 -6.53 5.79 -21.45
N PRO A 75 -7.47 5.03 -22.03
CA PRO A 75 -8.14 5.39 -23.28
C PRO A 75 -9.16 6.53 -23.11
N ASN A 76 -9.68 6.75 -21.91
CA ASN A 76 -10.65 7.80 -21.62
C ASN A 76 -10.60 8.18 -20.12
N THR A 77 -11.24 9.30 -19.79
CA THR A 77 -11.25 9.86 -18.42
C THR A 77 -11.89 8.93 -17.39
N ALA A 78 -12.90 8.13 -17.78
CA ALA A 78 -13.54 7.19 -16.87
C ALA A 78 -12.58 6.05 -16.47
N SER A 79 -11.86 5.49 -17.44
CA SER A 79 -10.82 4.48 -17.22
C SER A 79 -9.64 5.04 -16.43
N LEU A 80 -9.25 6.31 -16.66
CA LEU A 80 -8.23 6.97 -15.87
C LEU A 80 -8.66 7.11 -14.41
N ARG A 81 -9.89 7.59 -14.17
CA ARG A 81 -10.44 7.73 -12.81
C ARG A 81 -10.50 6.39 -12.09
N ALA A 82 -10.93 5.33 -12.78
CA ALA A 82 -10.94 3.98 -12.21
C ALA A 82 -9.54 3.52 -11.81
N ALA A 83 -8.56 3.66 -12.70
CA ALA A 83 -7.17 3.27 -12.43
C ALA A 83 -6.55 4.09 -11.29
N ILE A 84 -6.78 5.41 -11.25
CA ILE A 84 -6.33 6.27 -10.14
C ILE A 84 -6.94 5.78 -8.82
N ASN A 85 -8.23 5.45 -8.81
CA ASN A 85 -8.90 4.97 -7.60
C ASN A 85 -8.37 3.60 -7.14
N SER A 86 -8.14 2.66 -8.05
CA SER A 86 -7.57 1.35 -7.72
C SER A 86 -6.17 1.50 -7.13
N VAL A 87 -5.27 2.18 -7.87
CA VAL A 87 -3.89 2.42 -7.44
C VAL A 87 -3.83 3.15 -6.11
N GLY A 88 -4.61 4.23 -5.95
CA GLY A 88 -4.63 5.00 -4.71
C GLY A 88 -5.08 4.16 -3.51
N ARG A 89 -6.07 3.27 -3.70
CA ARG A 89 -6.53 2.36 -2.65
C ARG A 89 -5.47 1.33 -2.28
N TRP A 90 -4.79 0.73 -3.25
CA TRP A 90 -3.72 -0.23 -2.97
C TRP A 90 -2.57 0.41 -2.20
N ILE A 91 -2.15 1.62 -2.60
CA ILE A 91 -1.09 2.36 -1.91
C ILE A 91 -1.51 2.69 -0.48
N ALA A 92 -2.74 3.20 -0.28
CA ALA A 92 -3.24 3.52 1.06
C ALA A 92 -3.31 2.28 1.97
N LEU A 93 -3.79 1.15 1.45
CA LEU A 93 -3.86 -0.10 2.21
C LEU A 93 -2.47 -0.64 2.54
N ALA A 94 -1.54 -0.61 1.59
CA ALA A 94 -0.18 -1.04 1.82
C ALA A 94 0.52 -0.16 2.87
N ASP A 95 0.32 1.16 2.84
CA ASP A 95 0.88 2.08 3.83
C ASP A 95 0.36 1.78 5.25
N GLU A 96 -0.95 1.62 5.40
CA GLU A 96 -1.60 1.28 6.68
C GLU A 96 -1.12 -0.09 7.21
N MET A 97 -0.91 -1.07 6.32
CA MET A 97 -0.39 -2.39 6.71
C MET A 97 1.07 -2.33 7.16
N VAL A 98 1.91 -1.53 6.49
CA VAL A 98 3.31 -1.35 6.86
C VAL A 98 3.39 -0.67 8.23
N GLU A 99 2.62 0.40 8.44
CA GLU A 99 2.56 1.13 9.71
C GLU A 99 2.14 0.21 10.87
N ARG A 100 1.07 -0.59 10.69
CA ARG A 100 0.64 -1.57 11.69
C ARG A 100 1.67 -2.68 11.94
N CYS A 101 2.41 -3.12 10.92
CA CYS A 101 3.46 -4.12 11.10
C CYS A 101 4.64 -3.59 11.93
N GLU A 102 4.94 -2.29 11.88
CA GLU A 102 5.95 -1.68 12.74
C GLU A 102 5.50 -1.61 14.19
N GLU A 103 4.23 -1.28 14.42
CA GLU A 103 3.62 -1.34 15.74
C GLU A 103 3.74 -2.76 16.34
N TRP A 104 3.44 -3.81 15.56
CA TRP A 104 3.56 -5.20 16.00
C TRP A 104 5.00 -5.63 16.35
N LYS A 105 6.03 -5.06 15.72
CA LYS A 105 7.43 -5.30 16.11
C LYS A 105 7.78 -4.67 17.46
N SER A 106 7.10 -3.59 17.83
CA SER A 106 7.28 -2.90 19.10
C SER A 106 6.55 -3.58 20.27
N PHE A 107 5.58 -4.47 19.99
CA PHE A 107 4.96 -5.28 21.02
C PHE A 107 5.97 -6.27 21.63
N PRO A 108 6.12 -6.31 22.96
CA PRO A 108 7.01 -7.27 23.60
C PRO A 108 6.52 -8.69 23.28
N ARG A 109 7.40 -9.51 22.70
CA ARG A 109 7.18 -10.96 22.56
C ARG A 109 7.14 -11.61 23.95
N ARG A 110 6.03 -11.45 24.68
CA ARG A 110 5.73 -12.26 25.86
C ARG A 110 4.57 -13.18 25.53
N LEU A 111 4.91 -14.32 24.94
CA LEU A 111 4.29 -15.57 25.28
C LEU A 111 5.42 -16.58 25.47
N ASP A 112 6.12 -16.44 26.59
CA ASP A 112 6.73 -17.61 27.23
C ASP A 112 5.56 -18.52 27.61
N ILE A 113 5.17 -19.39 26.70
CA ILE A 113 4.37 -20.56 27.03
C ILE A 113 5.34 -21.46 27.78
N SER A 114 5.56 -21.17 29.06
CA SER A 114 6.24 -22.10 29.95
C SER A 114 5.44 -23.39 29.94
N SER A 115 5.94 -24.37 29.18
CA SER A 115 5.48 -25.75 29.19
C SER A 115 5.28 -26.18 30.64
N PRO A 116 4.12 -26.73 31.04
CA PRO A 116 3.97 -27.23 32.39
C PRO A 116 5.01 -28.33 32.59
N SER A 117 5.97 -28.07 33.47
CA SER A 117 6.98 -29.01 33.90
C SER A 117 6.31 -30.29 34.37
N SER A 118 6.40 -31.35 33.57
CA SER A 118 6.00 -32.70 33.92
C SER A 118 6.99 -33.26 34.95
N SER A 119 6.90 -32.78 36.19
CA SER A 119 7.62 -33.35 37.32
C SER A 119 6.78 -33.24 38.60
N ARG A 120 5.85 -34.18 38.79
CA ARG A 120 5.43 -34.66 40.13
C ARG A 120 4.42 -35.81 40.00
N ARG A 121 4.92 -37.04 40.05
CA ARG A 121 4.39 -38.07 40.96
C ARG A 121 5.32 -39.29 40.97
N SER A 122 6.35 -39.20 41.80
CA SER A 122 6.93 -40.38 42.41
C SER A 122 6.08 -40.80 43.62
N SER A 123 5.89 -42.11 43.72
CA SER A 123 5.73 -42.94 44.92
C SER A 123 4.57 -42.67 45.92
N ARG A 124 3.64 -43.66 46.00
CA ARG A 124 3.31 -44.46 47.21
C ARG A 124 1.87 -45.00 47.19
N ARG A 125 1.75 -46.33 47.20
CA ARG A 125 0.99 -47.19 48.16
C ARG A 125 0.87 -48.59 47.53
N ARG A 126 1.54 -49.62 48.09
CA ARG A 126 0.97 -50.60 49.04
C ARG A 126 -0.38 -51.13 48.51
N ARG A 127 -0.50 -52.37 48.05
CA ARG A 127 -0.25 -53.64 48.75
C ARG A 127 -0.06 -54.76 47.73
#